data_AF-A0A2S3HZP9-F1
#
_entry.id   AF-A0A2S3HZP9-F1
#
_cell.length_a   1.000
_cell.length_b   1.000
_cell.length_c   1.000
_cell.angle_alpha   90.00
_cell.angle_beta   90.00
_cell.angle_gamma   90.00
#
_symmetry.space_group_name_H-M   'P 1'
#
loop_
_entity.id
_entity.type
_entity.pdbx_description
1 polymer ?
#
loop_
_entity_poly.entity_id
_entity_poly.type
_entity_poly.pdbx_seq_one_letter_code
_entity_poly.pdbx_strand_id
1 'polypeptide(L)'
;MERKRKEMEKAKSGLRLTMEELCLCSPGDGEEEMQVQVQVKVQEQPRSSTMDLLSVSKQLLHVLDEIGPTLLVLRQDIQQNVQRLQDLHERDSSKYASLMAIVTEEVEQGTAKKTKSCTRAIIWLSRSISFSKYLLEKLLKAPESSLEEIVEEAYAKTLKPWHGWISSAAYKLPGSNEAHPRKRSSHSAADG
;
A
#
# COMPACT_ATOMS: atom_id res chain seq x y z
N MET A 1 7.69 -18.29 -23.55
CA MET A 1 8.15 -18.76 -22.21
C MET A 1 9.03 -17.71 -21.54
N GLU A 2 10.16 -17.31 -22.15
CA GLU A 2 11.15 -16.36 -21.59
C GLU A 2 10.59 -14.98 -21.17
N ARG A 3 9.69 -14.40 -21.97
CA ARG A 3 9.10 -13.07 -21.70
C ARG A 3 8.25 -13.04 -20.42
N LYS A 4 7.43 -14.08 -20.19
CA LYS A 4 6.63 -14.24 -18.98
C LYS A 4 7.51 -14.42 -17.73
N ARG A 5 8.63 -15.13 -17.86
CA ARG A 5 9.61 -15.31 -16.77
C ARG A 5 10.27 -14.00 -16.38
N LYS A 6 10.71 -13.19 -17.37
CA LYS A 6 11.28 -11.85 -17.12
C LYS A 6 10.28 -10.88 -16.50
N GLU A 7 9.01 -10.93 -16.90
CA GLU A 7 7.94 -10.13 -16.29
C GLU A 7 7.64 -10.54 -14.84
N MET A 8 7.70 -11.84 -14.55
CA MET A 8 7.56 -12.39 -13.21
C MET A 8 8.75 -11.99 -12.32
N GLU A 9 9.98 -12.09 -12.81
CA GLU A 9 11.17 -11.64 -12.08
C GLU A 9 11.13 -10.14 -11.81
N LYS A 10 10.75 -9.32 -12.79
CA LYS A 10 10.57 -7.87 -12.56
C LYS A 10 9.45 -7.57 -11.56
N ALA A 11 8.37 -8.33 -11.58
CA ALA A 11 7.29 -8.22 -10.60
C ALA A 11 7.74 -8.63 -9.18
N LYS A 12 8.53 -9.70 -9.09
CA LYS A 12 9.14 -10.19 -7.85
C LYS A 12 10.10 -9.16 -7.27
N SER A 13 10.93 -8.52 -8.10
CA SER A 13 11.82 -7.43 -7.69
C SER A 13 11.06 -6.18 -7.26
N GLY A 14 10.02 -5.78 -7.98
CA GLY A 14 9.20 -4.62 -7.60
C GLY A 14 8.45 -4.84 -6.28
N LEU A 15 7.93 -6.05 -6.05
CA LEU A 15 7.26 -6.40 -4.81
C LEU A 15 8.23 -6.56 -3.64
N ARG A 16 9.42 -7.14 -3.88
CA ARG A 16 10.51 -7.14 -2.89
C ARG A 16 10.90 -5.73 -2.49
N LEU A 17 11.07 -4.82 -3.45
CA LEU A 17 11.41 -3.43 -3.15
C LEU A 17 10.32 -2.76 -2.30
N THR A 18 9.04 -2.93 -2.68
CA THR A 18 7.95 -2.39 -1.85
C THR A 18 7.94 -3.00 -0.46
N MET A 19 8.31 -4.26 -0.30
CA MET A 19 8.32 -4.96 0.98
C MET A 19 9.54 -4.61 1.85
N GLU A 20 10.67 -4.32 1.22
CA GLU A 20 11.83 -3.70 1.86
C GLU A 20 11.47 -2.28 2.35
N GLU A 21 10.71 -1.50 1.58
CA GLU A 21 10.14 -0.21 2.05
C GLU A 21 9.17 -0.39 3.24
N LEU A 22 8.33 -1.43 3.24
CA LEU A 22 7.48 -1.77 4.39
C LEU A 22 8.29 -2.08 5.65
N CYS A 23 9.47 -2.69 5.48
CA CYS A 23 10.35 -3.09 6.58
C CYS A 23 11.19 -1.93 7.15
N LEU A 24 11.35 -0.83 6.41
CA LEU A 24 12.12 0.36 6.83
C LEU A 24 11.35 1.32 7.74
N CYS A 25 10.09 1.03 8.07
CA CYS A 25 9.36 1.74 9.11
C CYS A 25 9.78 1.26 10.51
N SER A 26 11.06 1.41 10.87
CA SER A 26 11.48 1.48 12.28
C SER A 26 11.63 2.94 12.73
N PRO A 27 11.56 3.22 14.04
CA PRO A 27 11.63 4.57 14.57
C PRO A 27 12.94 5.24 14.15
N GLY A 28 12.88 6.55 13.90
CA GLY A 28 14.08 7.34 13.78
C GLY A 28 14.72 7.48 15.15
N ASP A 29 15.99 7.10 15.25
CA ASP A 29 16.79 7.36 16.43
C ASP A 29 17.58 8.64 16.14
N GLY A 30 17.07 9.76 16.66
CA GLY A 30 17.90 10.92 16.96
C GLY A 30 18.78 10.59 18.17
N GLU A 31 20.04 10.95 18.06
CA GLU A 31 21.20 10.55 18.88
C GLU A 31 21.07 10.84 20.39
N GLU A 32 21.46 9.87 21.23
CA GLU A 32 22.23 10.11 22.45
C GLU A 32 23.00 8.84 22.85
N GLU A 33 24.32 8.97 23.02
CA GLU A 33 25.23 7.89 23.42
C GLU A 33 24.94 7.37 24.84
N MET A 34 24.79 6.06 25.00
CA MET A 34 25.23 5.36 26.22
C MET A 34 25.62 3.92 25.88
N GLN A 35 26.89 3.59 26.12
CA GLN A 35 27.48 2.27 25.92
C GLN A 35 26.82 1.21 26.80
N VAL A 36 26.30 0.13 26.20
CA VAL A 36 26.28 -1.21 26.81
C VAL A 36 26.55 -2.25 25.73
N GLN A 37 27.64 -2.99 25.92
CA GLN A 37 28.00 -4.17 25.13
C GLN A 37 26.97 -5.28 25.34
N VAL A 38 26.27 -5.71 24.28
CA VAL A 38 25.66 -7.05 24.25
C VAL A 38 25.79 -7.64 22.84
N GLN A 39 26.24 -8.89 22.83
CA GLN A 39 26.56 -9.77 21.72
C GLN A 39 25.61 -9.66 20.52
N VAL A 40 26.21 -9.52 19.32
CA VAL A 40 25.54 -9.62 18.02
C VAL A 40 25.05 -11.06 17.82
N LYS A 41 23.84 -11.34 18.30
CA LYS A 41 23.04 -12.48 17.83
C LYS A 41 22.52 -12.09 16.45
N VAL A 42 22.87 -12.89 15.44
CA VAL A 42 22.41 -12.76 14.05
C VAL A 42 20.93 -12.34 14.03
N GLN A 43 20.71 -11.08 13.67
CA GLN A 43 19.41 -10.44 13.71
C GLN A 43 18.59 -11.04 12.55
N GLU A 44 17.77 -12.04 12.87
CA GLU A 44 16.66 -12.39 12.01
C GLU A 44 15.86 -11.10 11.79
N GLN A 45 15.75 -10.67 10.53
CA GLN A 45 14.88 -9.57 10.13
C GLN A 45 13.53 -9.74 10.84
N PRO A 46 12.96 -8.69 11.47
CA PRO A 46 11.67 -8.79 12.13
C PRO A 46 10.65 -9.25 11.09
N ARG A 47 10.22 -10.52 11.15
CA ARG A 47 9.21 -11.03 10.22
C ARG A 47 7.93 -10.26 10.48
N SER A 48 7.56 -9.37 9.58
CA SER A 48 6.34 -8.58 9.71
C SER A 48 5.13 -9.52 9.85
N SER A 49 4.47 -9.43 11.01
CA SER A 49 3.36 -10.28 11.40
C SER A 49 2.06 -9.78 10.76
N THR A 50 1.26 -10.70 10.22
CA THR A 50 -0.05 -10.38 9.64
C THR A 50 -0.97 -9.79 10.70
N MET A 51 -0.90 -10.32 11.93
CA MET A 51 -1.71 -9.84 13.04
C MET A 51 -1.30 -8.44 13.49
N ASP A 52 -0.03 -8.08 13.39
CA ASP A 52 0.46 -6.74 13.76
C ASP A 52 -0.12 -5.70 12.79
N LEU A 53 -0.05 -5.97 11.49
CA LEU A 53 -0.63 -5.08 10.47
C LEU A 53 -2.15 -4.96 10.65
N LEU A 54 -2.86 -6.06 10.92
CA LEU A 54 -4.29 -6.04 11.20
C LEU A 54 -4.61 -5.22 12.45
N SER A 55 -3.85 -5.40 13.52
CA SER A 55 -4.03 -4.70 14.79
C SER A 55 -3.84 -3.18 14.63
N VAL A 56 -2.73 -2.76 14.02
CA VAL A 56 -2.45 -1.34 13.78
C VAL A 56 -3.49 -0.74 12.82
N SER A 57 -3.90 -1.46 11.78
CA SER A 57 -4.91 -0.98 10.84
C SER A 57 -6.29 -0.81 11.49
N LYS A 58 -6.66 -1.67 12.45
CA LYS A 58 -7.89 -1.53 13.24
C LYS A 58 -7.83 -0.34 14.19
N GLN A 59 -6.69 -0.12 14.86
CA GLN A 59 -6.47 1.09 15.67
C GLN A 59 -6.57 2.37 14.82
N LEU A 60 -6.04 2.31 13.59
CA LEU A 60 -6.17 3.42 12.66
C LEU A 60 -7.63 3.75 12.33
N LEU A 61 -8.50 2.75 12.16
CA LEU A 61 -9.93 3.01 11.93
C LEU A 61 -10.54 3.84 13.06
N HIS A 62 -10.19 3.55 14.32
CA HIS A 62 -10.66 4.35 15.46
C HIS A 62 -10.15 5.79 15.40
N VAL A 63 -8.87 6.01 15.06
CA VAL A 63 -8.32 7.37 14.89
C VAL A 63 -9.06 8.14 13.79
N LEU A 64 -9.37 7.48 12.66
CA LEU A 64 -10.11 8.10 11.57
C LEU A 64 -11.57 8.41 11.94
N ASP A 65 -12.18 7.58 12.78
CA ASP A 65 -13.53 7.83 13.30
C ASP A 65 -13.57 9.10 14.20
N GLU A 66 -12.51 9.37 14.97
CA GLU A 66 -12.37 10.61 15.77
C GLU A 66 -12.17 11.87 14.92
N ILE A 67 -11.47 11.75 13.79
CA ILE A 67 -11.28 12.87 12.84
C ILE A 67 -12.60 13.22 12.13
N GLY A 68 -13.45 12.22 11.91
CA GLY A 68 -14.77 12.40 11.33
C GLY A 68 -14.81 12.32 9.79
N PRO A 69 -15.84 12.89 9.14
CA PRO A 69 -16.23 12.51 7.78
C PRO A 69 -15.22 12.88 6.69
N THR A 70 -14.28 13.78 6.95
CA THR A 70 -13.24 14.21 6.00
C THR A 70 -12.43 13.03 5.45
N LEU A 71 -12.22 11.99 6.26
CA LEU A 71 -11.41 10.81 5.89
C LEU A 71 -12.27 9.55 5.65
N LEU A 72 -13.58 9.69 5.48
CA LEU A 72 -14.51 8.57 5.36
C LEU A 72 -14.15 7.62 4.22
N VAL A 73 -13.72 8.14 3.07
CA VAL A 73 -13.33 7.33 1.90
C VAL A 73 -12.11 6.47 2.21
N LEU A 74 -11.09 7.06 2.85
CA LEU A 74 -9.89 6.35 3.29
C LEU A 74 -10.24 5.28 4.34
N ARG A 75 -11.07 5.64 5.31
CA ARG A 75 -11.55 4.73 6.36
C ARG A 75 -12.28 3.51 5.77
N GLN A 76 -13.14 3.71 4.77
CA GLN A 76 -13.81 2.62 4.07
C GLN A 76 -12.83 1.70 3.31
N ASP A 77 -11.83 2.27 2.62
CA ASP A 77 -10.81 1.49 1.92
C ASP A 77 -9.97 0.64 2.90
N ILE A 78 -9.53 1.24 4.01
CA ILE A 78 -8.80 0.52 5.06
C ILE A 78 -9.66 -0.63 5.60
N GLN A 79 -10.93 -0.40 5.92
CA GLN A 79 -11.82 -1.44 6.44
C GLN A 79 -11.94 -2.62 5.46
N GLN A 80 -12.11 -2.35 4.17
CA GLN A 80 -12.20 -3.40 3.14
C GLN A 80 -10.89 -4.19 2.99
N ASN A 81 -9.75 -3.50 3.11
CA ASN A 81 -8.43 -4.14 3.02
C ASN A 81 -8.12 -4.97 4.29
N VAL A 82 -8.49 -4.48 5.48
CA VAL A 82 -8.42 -5.23 6.75
C VAL A 82 -9.26 -6.49 6.66
N GLN A 83 -10.53 -6.38 6.24
CA GLN A 83 -11.41 -7.54 6.14
C GLN A 83 -10.82 -8.59 5.19
N ARG A 84 -10.35 -8.17 4.02
CA ARG A 84 -9.74 -9.08 3.04
C ARG A 84 -8.54 -9.83 3.60
N LEU A 85 -7.65 -9.12 4.30
CA LEU A 85 -6.45 -9.72 4.89
C LEU A 85 -6.80 -10.65 6.05
N GLN A 86 -7.80 -10.26 6.86
CA GLN A 86 -8.31 -11.07 7.96
C GLN A 86 -8.96 -12.36 7.47
N ASP A 87 -9.82 -12.29 6.44
CA ASP A 87 -10.45 -13.46 5.83
C ASP A 87 -9.40 -14.46 5.32
N LEU A 88 -8.29 -13.97 4.74
CA LEU A 88 -7.20 -14.84 4.31
C LEU A 88 -6.51 -15.49 5.51
N HIS A 89 -6.20 -14.71 6.55
CA HIS A 89 -5.53 -15.20 7.75
C HIS A 89 -6.37 -16.24 8.52
N GLU A 90 -7.68 -16.06 8.58
CA GLU A 90 -8.60 -17.00 9.25
C GLU A 90 -8.73 -18.34 8.52
N ARG A 91 -8.48 -18.37 7.20
CA ARG A 91 -8.50 -19.62 6.43
C ARG A 91 -7.35 -20.57 6.80
N ASP A 92 -6.19 -20.03 7.15
CA ASP A 92 -5.04 -20.80 7.63
C ASP A 92 -4.06 -19.86 8.37
N SER A 93 -4.28 -19.68 9.67
CA SER A 93 -3.52 -18.70 10.47
C SER A 93 -2.06 -19.06 10.61
N SER A 94 -1.71 -20.35 10.53
CA SER A 94 -0.32 -20.81 10.58
C SER A 94 0.41 -20.48 9.28
N LYS A 95 -0.21 -20.77 8.12
CA LYS A 95 0.38 -20.46 6.81
C LYS A 95 0.48 -18.96 6.56
N TYR A 96 -0.53 -18.21 6.98
CA TYR A 96 -0.65 -16.77 6.74
C TYR A 96 -0.23 -15.91 7.93
N ALA A 97 0.63 -16.44 8.80
CA ALA A 97 1.16 -15.70 9.96
C ALA A 97 2.05 -14.51 9.56
N SER A 98 2.74 -14.59 8.42
CA SER A 98 3.63 -13.54 7.92
C SER A 98 3.12 -12.91 6.63
N LEU A 99 3.27 -11.57 6.53
CA LEU A 99 2.98 -10.82 5.30
C LEU A 99 3.78 -11.35 4.10
N MET A 100 5.04 -11.74 4.32
CA MET A 100 5.91 -12.34 3.31
C MET A 100 5.31 -13.62 2.70
N ALA A 101 4.70 -14.46 3.53
CA ALA A 101 4.12 -15.73 3.08
C ALA A 101 2.94 -15.47 2.13
N ILE A 102 2.08 -14.50 2.48
CA ILE A 102 0.94 -14.08 1.67
C ILE A 102 1.42 -13.54 0.31
N VAL A 103 2.37 -12.60 0.33
CA VAL A 103 2.90 -11.97 -0.89
C VAL A 103 3.59 -13.00 -1.78
N THR A 104 4.39 -13.89 -1.20
CA THR A 104 5.13 -14.91 -1.95
C THR A 104 4.18 -15.85 -2.67
N GLU A 105 3.16 -16.37 -1.97
CA GLU A 105 2.18 -17.26 -2.58
C GLU A 105 1.42 -16.57 -3.73
N GLU A 106 0.93 -15.35 -3.54
CA GLU A 106 0.20 -14.65 -4.60
C GLU A 106 1.11 -14.28 -5.80
N VAL A 107 2.40 -14.08 -5.59
CA VAL A 107 3.38 -13.87 -6.68
C VAL A 107 3.58 -15.15 -7.47
N GLU A 108 3.80 -16.27 -6.79
CA GLU A 108 3.99 -17.59 -7.40
C GLU A 108 2.74 -18.03 -8.19
N GLN A 109 1.55 -17.71 -7.68
CA GLN A 109 0.28 -17.96 -8.37
C GLN A 109 -0.04 -16.92 -9.47
N GLY A 110 0.76 -15.85 -9.61
CA GLY A 110 0.50 -14.77 -10.56
C GLY A 110 -0.76 -13.95 -10.26
N THR A 111 -1.25 -13.98 -9.01
CA THR A 111 -2.47 -13.31 -8.55
C THR A 111 -2.20 -12.00 -7.80
N ALA A 112 -0.95 -11.72 -7.42
CA ALA A 112 -0.55 -10.56 -6.61
C ALA A 112 -1.02 -9.19 -7.17
N LYS A 113 -1.18 -9.07 -8.49
CA LYS A 113 -1.61 -7.81 -9.14
C LYS A 113 -3.13 -7.69 -9.35
N LYS A 114 -3.91 -8.75 -9.08
CA LYS A 114 -5.38 -8.71 -9.22
C LYS A 114 -5.95 -7.68 -8.26
N THR A 115 -6.98 -6.94 -8.68
CA THR A 115 -7.56 -5.82 -7.91
C THR A 115 -7.91 -6.17 -6.46
N LYS A 116 -8.35 -7.41 -6.22
CA LYS A 116 -8.74 -7.94 -4.90
C LYS A 116 -7.69 -8.86 -4.28
N SER A 117 -6.41 -8.72 -4.62
CA SER A 117 -5.33 -9.51 -4.01
C SER A 117 -5.02 -9.03 -2.59
N CYS A 118 -4.53 -9.93 -1.76
CA CYS A 118 -4.07 -9.59 -0.41
C CYS A 118 -2.76 -8.81 -0.43
N THR A 119 -1.90 -9.05 -1.43
CA THR A 119 -0.69 -8.25 -1.68
C THR A 119 -1.02 -6.78 -1.87
N ARG A 120 -2.05 -6.47 -2.66
CA ARG A 120 -2.51 -5.08 -2.82
C ARG A 120 -3.10 -4.52 -1.53
N ALA A 121 -3.86 -5.33 -0.79
CA ALA A 121 -4.41 -4.92 0.51
C ALA A 121 -3.29 -4.55 1.48
N ILE A 122 -2.27 -5.39 1.64
CA ILE A 122 -1.09 -5.14 2.49
C ILE A 122 -0.41 -3.82 2.11
N ILE A 123 -0.18 -3.62 0.81
CA ILE A 123 0.43 -2.40 0.29
C ILE A 123 -0.41 -1.16 0.62
N TRP A 124 -1.73 -1.21 0.41
CA TRP A 124 -2.61 -0.07 0.71
C TRP A 124 -2.69 0.21 2.20
N LEU A 125 -2.81 -0.82 3.05
CA LEU A 125 -2.82 -0.66 4.50
C LEU A 125 -1.55 0.02 4.99
N SER A 126 -0.37 -0.37 4.51
CA SER A 126 0.86 0.29 4.93
C SER A 126 0.94 1.75 4.51
N ARG A 127 0.44 2.09 3.31
CA ARG A 127 0.43 3.49 2.88
C ARG A 127 -0.55 4.32 3.69
N SER A 128 -1.69 3.74 4.05
CA SER A 128 -2.64 4.36 4.98
C SER A 128 -1.99 4.60 6.35
N ILE A 129 -1.16 3.69 6.84
CA ILE A 129 -0.39 3.89 8.07
C ILE A 129 0.60 5.05 7.89
N SER A 130 1.35 5.12 6.79
CA SER A 130 2.27 6.25 6.52
C SER A 130 1.55 7.59 6.44
N PHE A 131 0.42 7.65 5.74
CA PHE A 131 -0.46 8.83 5.69
C PHE A 131 -0.86 9.27 7.09
N SER A 132 -1.31 8.32 7.91
CA SER A 132 -1.86 8.61 9.23
C SER A 132 -0.79 9.03 10.22
N LYS A 133 0.40 8.42 10.15
CA LYS A 133 1.57 8.89 10.91
C LYS A 133 1.87 10.35 10.59
N TYR A 134 1.95 10.70 9.31
CA TYR A 134 2.22 12.08 8.88
C TYR A 134 1.13 13.04 9.34
N LEU A 135 -0.14 12.64 9.17
CA LEU A 135 -1.30 13.42 9.59
C LEU A 135 -1.26 13.73 11.09
N LEU A 136 -1.06 12.70 11.93
CA LEU A 136 -1.01 12.85 13.39
C LEU A 136 0.18 13.72 13.82
N GLU A 137 1.37 13.52 13.23
CA GLU A 137 2.52 14.36 13.50
C GLU A 137 2.26 15.84 13.16
N LYS A 138 1.51 16.11 12.09
CA LYS A 138 1.16 17.48 11.68
C LYS A 138 0.10 18.10 12.57
N LEU A 139 -0.94 17.37 12.94
CA LEU A 139 -1.96 17.81 13.89
C LEU A 139 -1.33 18.25 15.22
N LEU A 140 -0.29 17.55 15.68
CA LEU A 140 0.44 17.91 16.90
C LEU A 140 1.35 19.14 16.76
N LYS A 141 1.90 19.39 15.56
CA LYS A 141 2.90 20.44 15.32
C LYS A 141 2.32 21.75 14.80
N ALA A 142 1.11 21.74 14.24
CA ALA A 142 0.49 22.89 13.59
C ALA A 142 -0.96 23.09 14.06
N PRO A 143 -1.19 23.46 15.34
CA PRO A 143 -2.53 23.64 15.89
C PRO A 143 -3.32 24.80 15.25
N GLU A 144 -2.62 25.75 14.62
CA GLU A 144 -3.22 26.90 13.94
C GLU A 144 -3.70 26.59 12.52
N SER A 145 -3.27 25.46 11.92
CA SER A 145 -3.69 25.04 10.58
C SER A 145 -5.05 24.35 10.62
N SER A 146 -5.84 24.54 9.57
CA SER A 146 -7.10 23.81 9.42
C SER A 146 -6.85 22.32 9.21
N LEU A 147 -7.83 21.50 9.59
CA LEU A 147 -7.78 20.05 9.38
C LEU A 147 -7.65 19.72 7.89
N GLU A 148 -8.35 20.47 7.02
CA GLU A 148 -8.33 20.32 5.58
C GLU A 148 -6.93 20.53 4.99
N GLU A 149 -6.23 21.60 5.39
CA GLU A 149 -4.86 21.87 4.94
C GLU A 149 -3.89 20.76 5.37
N ILE A 150 -4.01 20.29 6.61
CA ILE A 150 -3.17 19.22 7.16
C ILE A 150 -3.43 17.90 6.41
N VAL A 151 -4.70 17.58 6.13
CA VAL A 151 -5.09 16.39 5.36
C VAL A 151 -4.58 16.48 3.92
N GLU A 152 -4.69 17.63 3.27
CA GLU A 152 -4.20 17.82 1.90
C GLU A 152 -2.68 17.67 1.82
N GLU A 153 -1.94 18.23 2.77
CA GLU A 153 -0.48 18.07 2.86
C GLU A 153 -0.10 16.59 3.07
N ALA A 154 -0.75 15.92 4.02
CA ALA A 154 -0.53 14.50 4.29
C ALA A 154 -0.80 13.64 3.06
N TYR A 155 -1.89 13.92 2.35
CA TYR A 155 -2.25 13.23 1.11
C TYR A 155 -1.20 13.43 0.03
N ALA A 156 -0.77 14.67 -0.18
CA ALA A 156 0.22 15.03 -1.20
C ALA A 156 1.57 14.35 -0.94
N LYS A 157 1.99 14.25 0.32
CA LYS A 157 3.27 13.65 0.71
C LYS A 157 3.28 12.12 0.70
N THR A 158 2.13 11.48 0.89
CA THR A 158 2.08 10.03 1.13
C THR A 158 1.30 9.24 0.08
N LEU A 159 0.00 9.52 -0.12
CA LEU A 159 -0.90 8.72 -0.97
C LEU A 159 -0.88 9.14 -2.44
N LYS A 160 -0.77 10.44 -2.72
CA LYS A 160 -0.84 11.03 -4.07
C LYS A 160 0.09 10.35 -5.10
N PRO A 161 1.35 9.98 -4.79
CA PRO A 161 2.24 9.33 -5.76
C PRO A 161 1.71 7.97 -6.27
N TRP A 162 0.84 7.31 -5.50
CA TRP A 162 0.40 5.93 -5.76
C TRP A 162 -0.97 5.86 -6.43
N HIS A 163 -1.78 6.92 -6.34
CA HIS A 163 -3.09 6.98 -6.97
C HIS A 163 -3.05 6.98 -8.51
N GLY A 164 -1.94 7.33 -9.16
CA GLY A 164 -1.83 7.30 -10.63
C GLY A 164 -1.54 5.93 -11.26
N TRP A 165 -0.70 5.09 -10.61
CA TRP A 165 -0.20 3.84 -11.20
C TRP A 165 -0.72 2.57 -10.53
N ILE A 166 -1.23 2.66 -9.30
CA ILE A 166 -1.89 1.54 -8.59
C ILE A 166 -3.41 1.65 -8.63
N SER A 167 -3.96 2.86 -8.79
CA SER A 167 -5.39 3.07 -9.00
C SER A 167 -5.73 3.09 -10.49
N SER A 168 -5.72 1.94 -11.15
CA SER A 168 -6.34 1.82 -12.48
C SER A 168 -7.89 1.97 -12.43
N ALA A 169 -8.47 2.34 -11.28
CA ALA A 169 -9.91 2.40 -11.06
C ALA A 169 -10.46 3.78 -10.63
N ALA A 170 -9.61 4.80 -10.41
CA ALA A 170 -10.09 6.11 -9.93
C ALA A 170 -9.85 7.23 -10.95
N TYR A 171 -10.59 7.21 -12.06
CA TYR A 171 -11.25 8.38 -12.68
C TYR A 171 -12.03 7.93 -13.92
N LYS A 172 -13.24 7.40 -13.71
CA LYS A 172 -14.31 7.57 -14.71
C LYS A 172 -15.42 8.32 -14.01
N LEU A 173 -15.29 9.64 -14.00
CA LEU A 173 -16.46 10.48 -13.83
C LEU A 173 -17.44 10.13 -14.97
N PRO A 174 -18.72 9.88 -14.69
CA PRO A 174 -19.73 9.89 -15.74
C PRO A 174 -19.85 11.33 -16.23
N GLY A 175 -19.13 11.70 -17.29
CA GLY A 175 -19.28 13.03 -17.88
C GLY A 175 -18.14 13.61 -18.72
N SER A 176 -16.95 13.02 -18.79
CA SER A 176 -15.92 13.53 -19.72
C SER A 176 -16.03 12.84 -21.08
N ASN A 177 -16.84 13.43 -21.94
CA ASN A 177 -16.86 13.17 -23.37
C ASN A 177 -15.54 13.70 -23.95
N GLU A 178 -14.51 12.85 -24.07
CA GLU A 178 -13.38 13.16 -24.94
C GLU A 178 -13.00 11.95 -25.79
N ALA A 179 -13.00 12.23 -27.09
CA ALA A 179 -12.96 11.33 -28.20
C ALA A 179 -11.67 10.52 -28.25
N HIS A 180 -11.81 9.23 -28.57
CA HIS A 180 -10.76 8.48 -29.25
C HIS A 180 -10.58 9.05 -30.67
N PRO A 181 -9.38 9.50 -31.08
CA PRO A 181 -9.02 9.40 -32.48
C PRO A 181 -8.56 7.96 -32.72
N ARG A 182 -9.45 7.15 -33.31
CA ARG A 182 -9.05 5.95 -34.07
C ARG A 182 -7.99 6.39 -35.08
N LYS A 183 -6.75 5.90 -34.94
CA LYS A 183 -5.81 5.91 -36.07
C LYS A 183 -6.40 5.02 -37.16
N ARG A 184 -7.03 5.64 -38.16
CA ARG A 184 -7.43 5.01 -39.40
C ARG A 184 -6.12 4.72 -40.16
N SER A 185 -5.69 3.46 -40.15
CA SER A 185 -4.64 3.00 -41.06
C SER A 185 -5.26 2.98 -42.46
N SER A 186 -4.88 3.95 -43.27
CA SER A 186 -5.06 3.92 -44.73
C SER A 186 -4.14 2.86 -45.30
N HIS A 187 -4.66 1.66 -45.53
CA HIS A 187 -4.08 0.76 -46.52
C HIS A 187 -4.71 1.13 -47.87
N SER A 188 -3.90 1.77 -48.70
CA SER A 188 -4.13 1.92 -50.14
C SER A 188 -4.06 0.53 -50.75
N ALA A 189 -5.17 0.06 -51.32
CA ALA A 189 -5.18 -1.08 -52.20
C ALA A 189 -4.47 -0.68 -53.50
N ALA A 190 -3.39 -1.40 -53.82
CA ALA A 190 -2.88 -1.54 -55.16
C ALA A 190 -3.23 -2.97 -55.63
N ASP A 191 -3.35 -3.11 -56.94
CA ASP A 191 -3.62 -4.30 -57.77
C ASP A 191 -5.08 -4.69 -58.04
N GLY A 192 -5.41 -4.62 -59.33
CA GLY A 192 -6.46 -5.41 -59.99
C GLY A 192 -7.60 -4.61 -60.60
#